data_AF-A0AAW0PX56-F1
#
_entry.id   AF-A0AAW0PX56-F1
#
_cell.length_a   1.000
_cell.length_b   1.000
_cell.length_c   1.000
_cell.angle_alpha   90.00
_cell.angle_beta   90.00
_cell.angle_gamma   90.00
#
_symmetry.space_group_name_H-M   'P 1'
#
loop_
_entity.id
_entity.type
_entity.pdbx_description
1 polymer ?
#
loop_
_entity_poly.entity_id
_entity_poly.type
_entity_poly.pdbx_seq_one_letter_code
_entity_poly.pdbx_strand_id
1 'polypeptide(L)'
;MAGCHLEVSQCYSCNSQSQHGGLCLSRSSLLQKTLKKTVERTQRFSSKEVTKPIFCQQCGLYCKILWLSNSIHSLGLCYWKELFKDLGTLLIPFVFVFGLFKLQDLLVRFFFLQEKINVTDDQKPLALNNRNAFNCFNYFFFFYNAVIGITSCFLRMMISFILGTWLVSRIDRTIMQKGYERFDRGYRTWIGMIFADHCHNNPVMVCFCQLLLSHVQNIQHESNYSILNNAPSDSANCRVRKRWQLFYTLLKNPHLIPLRKHHLRANVPLKLSSSPQADIVVRAWLMCSQATTETVTEK
;
A
#
# COMPACT_ATOMS: atom_id res chain seq x y z
N MET A 1 -35.78 13.22 -62.07
CA MET A 1 -36.29 12.79 -60.76
C MET A 1 -35.47 13.52 -59.71
N ALA A 2 -35.85 14.77 -59.42
CA ALA A 2 -36.77 15.18 -58.34
C ALA A 2 -35.95 15.55 -57.09
N GLY A 3 -35.99 16.74 -56.51
CA GLY A 3 -36.77 17.94 -56.81
C GLY A 3 -36.30 19.10 -55.91
N CYS A 4 -36.57 20.32 -56.36
CA CYS A 4 -36.54 21.57 -55.60
C CYS A 4 -37.49 21.52 -54.39
N HIS A 5 -37.24 22.32 -53.34
CA HIS A 5 -38.27 23.19 -52.78
C HIS A 5 -37.70 24.35 -51.95
N LEU A 6 -38.23 25.54 -52.24
CA LEU A 6 -38.17 26.79 -51.49
C LEU A 6 -38.97 26.71 -50.18
N GLU A 7 -38.55 27.49 -49.17
CA GLU A 7 -39.35 28.41 -48.33
C GLU A 7 -38.34 29.20 -47.45
N VAL A 8 -38.19 30.52 -47.43
CA VAL A 8 -39.10 31.68 -47.24
C VAL A 8 -39.68 31.78 -45.82
N SER A 9 -39.37 32.91 -45.16
CA SER A 9 -39.99 33.49 -43.94
C SER A 9 -39.61 32.81 -42.60
N GLN A 10 -39.33 33.48 -41.46
CA GLN A 10 -39.83 34.76 -40.94
C GLN A 10 -39.03 35.25 -39.68
N CYS A 11 -39.02 36.58 -39.49
CA CYS A 11 -39.02 37.36 -38.23
C CYS A 11 -37.91 37.25 -37.15
N TYR A 12 -37.19 38.35 -36.91
CA TYR A 12 -37.38 39.32 -35.81
C TYR A 12 -36.51 40.57 -36.10
N SER A 13 -37.06 41.63 -36.70
CA SER A 13 -37.50 42.88 -36.05
C SER A 13 -36.50 43.52 -35.08
N CYS A 14 -35.82 44.59 -35.52
CA CYS A 14 -35.54 45.76 -34.67
C CYS A 14 -35.22 47.00 -35.52
N ASN A 15 -36.29 47.74 -35.83
CA ASN A 15 -36.44 49.20 -35.78
C ASN A 15 -35.19 50.12 -35.86
N SER A 16 -35.12 50.97 -36.90
CA SER A 16 -34.75 52.39 -36.74
C SER A 16 -35.22 53.20 -37.96
N GLN A 17 -36.26 54.03 -37.76
CA GLN A 17 -36.68 55.10 -38.66
C GLN A 17 -35.71 56.29 -38.62
N SER A 18 -35.50 56.95 -39.76
CA SER A 18 -35.47 58.42 -39.98
C SER A 18 -34.81 58.69 -41.36
N GLN A 19 -35.59 58.88 -42.45
CA GLN A 19 -36.15 60.12 -43.00
C GLN A 19 -35.24 60.92 -43.97
N HIS A 20 -35.82 61.17 -45.17
CA HIS A 20 -35.61 62.27 -46.15
C HIS A 20 -34.45 62.28 -47.18
N GLY A 21 -34.84 62.15 -48.47
CA GLY A 21 -34.73 63.26 -49.45
C GLY A 21 -33.61 63.27 -50.52
N GLY A 22 -33.94 62.85 -51.76
CA GLY A 22 -33.79 63.64 -53.01
C GLY A 22 -32.41 63.95 -53.66
N LEU A 23 -32.36 63.66 -54.98
CA LEU A 23 -31.69 64.38 -56.09
C LEU A 23 -30.23 64.08 -56.53
N CYS A 24 -30.09 64.08 -57.87
CA CYS A 24 -28.90 64.32 -58.70
C CYS A 24 -28.06 63.14 -59.22
N LEU A 25 -28.63 62.42 -60.21
CA LEU A 25 -27.88 61.87 -61.35
C LEU A 25 -27.36 63.02 -62.23
N SER A 26 -26.03 63.17 -62.40
CA SER A 26 -25.34 63.56 -63.65
C SER A 26 -23.88 63.98 -63.37
N ARG A 27 -23.01 63.01 -63.04
CA ARG A 27 -21.54 63.25 -62.94
C ARG A 27 -20.66 62.01 -63.12
N SER A 28 -21.23 60.89 -63.60
CA SER A 28 -20.59 59.57 -63.61
C SER A 28 -19.79 59.20 -64.88
N SER A 29 -19.91 59.95 -65.98
CA SER A 29 -19.30 59.55 -67.26
C SER A 29 -17.86 60.05 -67.48
N LEU A 30 -17.41 61.08 -66.75
CA LEU A 30 -16.08 61.68 -66.94
C LEU A 30 -14.99 61.01 -66.06
N LEU A 31 -15.37 60.48 -64.88
CA LEU A 31 -14.45 59.87 -63.92
C LEU A 31 -13.99 58.45 -64.32
N GLN A 32 -14.83 57.71 -65.06
CA GLN A 32 -14.47 56.35 -65.48
C GLN A 32 -13.41 56.31 -66.60
N LYS A 33 -13.35 57.34 -67.45
CA LYS A 33 -12.39 57.39 -68.56
C LYS A 33 -10.96 57.68 -68.08
N THR A 34 -10.80 58.41 -66.98
CA THR A 34 -9.49 58.78 -66.43
C THR A 34 -8.88 57.64 -65.60
N LEU A 35 -9.69 56.83 -64.92
CA LEU A 35 -9.22 55.68 -64.13
C LEU A 35 -8.68 54.54 -64.99
N LYS A 36 -9.31 54.25 -66.15
CA LYS A 36 -8.87 53.16 -67.04
C LYS A 36 -7.45 53.39 -67.61
N LYS A 37 -7.10 54.65 -67.88
CA LYS A 37 -5.79 55.02 -68.46
C LYS A 37 -4.63 54.95 -67.46
N THR A 38 -4.91 54.99 -66.16
CA THR A 38 -3.90 54.89 -65.09
C THR A 38 -3.61 53.43 -64.73
N VAL A 39 -4.60 52.53 -64.84
CA VAL A 39 -4.45 51.09 -64.55
C VAL A 39 -3.52 50.39 -65.56
N GLU A 40 -3.56 50.77 -66.85
CA GLU A 40 -2.76 50.13 -67.90
C GLU A 40 -1.25 50.52 -67.87
N ARG A 41 -0.89 51.61 -67.20
CA ARG A 41 0.53 52.02 -67.03
C ARG A 41 1.20 51.38 -65.81
N THR A 42 0.44 50.98 -64.80
CA THR A 42 0.98 50.34 -63.59
C THR A 42 1.27 48.84 -63.77
N GLN A 43 0.61 48.19 -64.73
CA GLN A 43 0.85 46.76 -65.01
C GLN A 43 2.17 46.47 -65.76
N ARG A 44 2.84 47.47 -66.34
CA ARG A 44 4.05 47.25 -67.17
C ARG A 44 5.38 47.36 -66.42
N PHE A 45 5.37 47.76 -65.15
CA PHE A 45 6.59 48.01 -64.36
C PHE A 45 6.94 46.94 -63.32
N SER A 46 6.04 46.00 -63.03
CA SER A 46 6.25 44.94 -62.02
C SER A 46 6.59 43.59 -62.68
N SER A 47 7.54 43.58 -63.62
CA SER A 47 7.97 42.34 -64.31
C SER A 47 9.48 42.06 -64.19
N LYS A 48 10.20 42.76 -63.31
CA LYS A 48 11.63 42.51 -63.10
C LYS A 48 11.99 42.67 -61.63
N GLU A 49 12.03 41.54 -60.90
CA GLU A 49 13.21 41.17 -60.11
C GLU A 49 13.05 39.75 -59.52
N VAL A 50 14.06 38.96 -59.83
CA VAL A 50 14.23 37.55 -59.57
C VAL A 50 14.94 37.39 -58.23
N THR A 51 14.22 36.93 -57.21
CA THR A 51 14.74 36.22 -56.00
C THR A 51 13.56 35.71 -55.16
N LYS A 52 12.71 34.86 -55.74
CA LYS A 52 11.57 34.24 -55.02
C LYS A 52 11.35 32.78 -55.43
N PRO A 53 12.24 31.86 -55.03
CA PRO A 53 11.74 30.53 -54.68
C PRO A 53 12.08 30.10 -53.24
N ILE A 54 13.22 30.50 -52.69
CA ILE A 54 13.68 30.01 -51.38
C ILE A 54 12.94 30.68 -50.21
N PHE A 55 12.72 32.01 -50.26
CA PHE A 55 12.05 32.75 -49.19
C PHE A 55 10.54 32.42 -49.08
N CYS A 56 9.88 32.12 -50.20
CA CYS A 56 8.47 31.72 -50.25
C CYS A 56 8.27 30.32 -49.66
N GLN A 57 9.21 29.40 -49.92
CA GLN A 57 9.16 28.03 -49.40
C GLN A 57 9.49 27.97 -47.91
N GLN A 58 10.44 28.79 -47.43
CA GLN A 58 10.75 28.95 -46.01
C GLN A 58 9.54 29.52 -45.24
N CYS A 59 8.92 30.61 -45.73
CA CYS A 59 7.73 31.19 -45.10
C CYS A 59 6.53 30.22 -45.11
N GLY A 60 6.33 29.45 -46.17
CA GLY A 60 5.29 28.42 -46.23
C GLY A 60 5.50 27.29 -45.23
N LEU A 61 6.76 26.88 -45.01
CA LEU A 61 7.11 25.85 -44.04
C LEU A 61 6.92 26.34 -42.60
N TYR A 62 7.37 27.56 -42.27
CA TYR A 62 7.14 28.17 -40.95
C TYR A 62 5.65 28.35 -40.66
N CYS A 63 4.86 28.77 -41.65
CA CYS A 63 3.42 28.93 -41.48
C CYS A 63 2.72 27.57 -41.26
N LYS A 64 3.16 26.51 -41.93
CA LYS A 64 2.68 25.14 -41.68
C LYS A 64 3.09 24.61 -40.31
N ILE A 65 4.33 24.84 -39.88
CA ILE A 65 4.80 24.43 -38.54
C ILE A 65 4.04 25.17 -37.44
N LEU A 66 3.81 26.48 -37.61
CA LEU A 66 3.02 27.28 -36.67
C LEU A 66 1.54 26.88 -36.65
N TRP A 67 0.96 26.54 -37.81
CA TRP A 67 -0.42 26.07 -37.88
C TRP A 67 -0.59 24.67 -37.27
N LEU A 68 0.37 23.78 -37.49
CA LEU A 68 0.40 22.45 -36.88
C LEU A 68 0.66 22.54 -35.37
N SER A 69 1.60 23.37 -34.91
CA SER A 69 1.87 23.53 -33.48
C SER A 69 0.68 24.15 -32.76
N ASN A 70 0.02 25.16 -33.35
CA ASN A 70 -1.17 25.78 -32.78
C ASN A 70 -2.39 24.82 -32.83
N SER A 71 -2.52 24.01 -33.89
CA SER A 71 -3.57 22.99 -33.97
C SER A 71 -3.36 21.86 -32.95
N ILE A 72 -2.12 21.39 -32.76
CA ILE A 72 -1.78 20.39 -31.74
C ILE A 72 -2.00 20.97 -30.33
N HIS A 73 -1.63 22.23 -30.11
CA HIS A 73 -1.83 22.90 -28.81
C HIS A 73 -3.31 23.15 -28.52
N SER A 74 -4.10 23.52 -29.54
CA SER A 74 -5.55 23.73 -29.43
C SER A 74 -6.32 22.42 -29.22
N LEU A 75 -5.97 21.36 -29.96
CA LEU A 75 -6.53 20.01 -29.77
C LEU A 75 -6.15 19.44 -28.40
N GLY A 76 -4.90 19.64 -27.99
CA GLY A 76 -4.43 19.31 -26.64
C GLY A 76 -5.23 20.05 -25.57
N LEU A 77 -5.28 21.38 -25.62
CA LEU A 77 -6.04 22.21 -24.66
C LEU A 77 -7.53 21.85 -24.62
N CYS A 78 -8.14 21.48 -25.74
CA CYS A 78 -9.54 21.06 -25.77
C CYS A 78 -9.73 19.71 -25.04
N TYR A 79 -8.88 18.73 -25.33
CA TYR A 79 -8.90 17.44 -24.64
C TYR A 79 -8.64 17.57 -23.14
N TRP A 80 -7.66 18.41 -22.76
CA TRP A 80 -7.37 18.72 -21.36
C TRP A 80 -8.55 19.42 -20.67
N LYS A 81 -9.23 20.36 -21.32
CA LYS A 81 -10.40 21.04 -20.74
C LYS A 81 -11.56 20.08 -20.47
N GLU A 82 -11.86 19.17 -21.39
CA GLU A 82 -12.90 18.16 -21.18
C GLU A 82 -12.53 17.20 -20.04
N LEU A 83 -11.27 16.74 -19.97
CA LEU A 83 -10.77 15.95 -18.83
C LEU A 83 -10.87 16.69 -17.50
N PHE A 84 -10.55 17.99 -17.43
CA PHE A 84 -10.66 18.77 -16.20
C PHE A 84 -12.11 19.00 -15.77
N LYS A 85 -13.06 19.10 -16.70
CA LYS A 85 -14.49 19.19 -16.37
C LYS A 85 -15.01 17.88 -15.81
N ASP A 86 -14.67 16.76 -16.43
CA ASP A 86 -15.09 15.43 -15.98
C ASP A 86 -14.46 15.10 -14.61
N LEU A 87 -13.17 15.41 -14.46
CA LEU A 87 -12.46 15.25 -13.20
C LEU A 87 -13.03 16.17 -12.11
N GLY A 88 -13.32 17.44 -12.44
CA GLY A 88 -13.92 18.39 -11.51
C GLY A 88 -15.30 17.94 -11.03
N THR A 89 -16.14 17.46 -11.95
CA THR A 89 -17.49 16.93 -11.64
C THR A 89 -17.41 15.72 -10.72
N LEU A 90 -16.41 14.86 -10.90
CA LEU A 90 -16.15 13.71 -10.03
C LEU A 90 -15.57 14.14 -8.68
N LEU A 91 -14.68 15.13 -8.62
CA LEU A 91 -14.02 15.57 -7.39
C LEU A 91 -14.93 16.35 -6.42
N ILE A 92 -15.86 17.16 -6.95
CA ILE A 92 -16.81 17.95 -6.14
C ILE A 92 -17.55 17.10 -5.08
N PRO A 93 -18.19 15.96 -5.41
CA PRO A 93 -18.86 15.13 -4.42
C PRO A 93 -17.89 14.50 -3.41
N PHE A 94 -16.67 14.12 -3.80
CA PHE A 94 -15.66 13.60 -2.86
C PHE A 94 -15.23 14.66 -1.84
N VAL A 95 -14.98 15.89 -2.30
CA VAL A 95 -14.63 17.02 -1.42
C VAL A 95 -15.79 17.33 -0.47
N PHE A 96 -17.03 17.30 -0.95
CA PHE A 96 -18.22 17.51 -0.13
C PHE A 96 -18.36 16.43 0.97
N VAL A 97 -18.25 15.14 0.62
CA VAL A 97 -18.32 14.04 1.59
C VAL A 97 -17.19 14.11 2.61
N PHE A 98 -15.97 14.42 2.18
CA PHE A 98 -14.82 14.60 3.06
C PHE A 98 -15.00 15.81 4.00
N GLY A 99 -15.56 16.91 3.48
CA GLY A 99 -15.92 18.08 4.27
C GLY A 99 -16.93 17.75 5.36
N LEU A 100 -17.98 16.99 5.04
CA LEU A 100 -18.96 16.52 6.03
C LEU A 100 -18.33 15.62 7.10
N PHE A 101 -17.43 14.72 6.71
CA PHE A 101 -16.71 13.86 7.66
C PHE A 101 -15.86 14.67 8.65
N LYS A 102 -15.12 15.67 8.14
CA LYS A 102 -14.30 16.56 8.97
C LYS A 102 -15.12 17.48 9.84
N LEU A 103 -16.25 17.99 9.34
CA LEU A 103 -17.19 18.79 10.10
C LEU A 103 -17.80 17.97 11.25
N GLN A 104 -18.17 16.72 11.01
CA GLN A 104 -18.67 15.81 12.04
C GLN A 104 -17.60 15.55 13.13
N ASP A 105 -16.36 15.25 12.74
CA ASP A 105 -15.24 15.05 13.68
C ASP A 105 -14.95 16.32 14.51
N LEU A 106 -14.98 17.50 13.88
CA LEU A 106 -14.79 18.78 14.56
C LEU A 106 -15.91 19.08 15.57
N LEU A 107 -17.18 18.92 15.17
CA LEU A 107 -18.33 19.15 16.06
C LEU A 107 -18.32 18.20 17.26
N VAL A 108 -17.96 16.92 17.05
CA VAL A 108 -17.83 15.95 18.15
C VAL A 108 -16.73 16.34 19.12
N ARG A 109 -15.56 16.75 18.62
CA ARG A 109 -14.43 17.15 19.47
C ARG A 109 -14.66 18.45 20.22
N PHE A 110 -15.32 19.42 19.60
CA PHE A 110 -15.51 20.76 20.15
C PHE A 110 -16.74 20.88 21.06
N PHE A 111 -17.86 20.28 20.68
CA PHE A 111 -19.14 20.50 21.38
C PHE A 111 -19.53 19.35 22.31
N PHE A 112 -19.23 18.09 21.96
CA PHE A 112 -19.71 16.92 22.70
C PHE A 112 -18.68 16.31 23.65
N LEU A 113 -17.39 16.37 23.31
CA LEU A 113 -16.35 15.72 24.09
C LEU A 113 -15.80 16.66 25.17
N GLN A 114 -16.05 16.33 26.45
CA GLN A 114 -15.67 17.17 27.59
C GLN A 114 -14.20 17.59 27.53
N GLU A 115 -13.94 18.87 27.74
CA GLU A 115 -12.59 19.42 27.72
C GLU A 115 -11.74 18.78 28.85
N LYS A 116 -10.44 18.65 28.62
CA LYS A 116 -9.53 17.92 29.51
C LYS A 116 -9.54 18.59 30.89
N ILE A 117 -10.02 17.92 31.94
CA ILE A 117 -10.10 18.47 33.31
C ILE A 117 -8.71 18.60 33.96
N ASN A 118 -7.74 17.75 33.57
CA ASN A 118 -6.39 17.79 34.12
C ASN A 118 -5.35 17.61 32.99
N VAL A 119 -4.35 18.50 32.94
CA VAL A 119 -3.34 18.55 31.88
C VAL A 119 -2.44 17.29 31.90
N THR A 120 -2.33 16.60 33.04
CA THR A 120 -1.35 15.52 33.29
C THR A 120 -1.81 14.09 32.92
N ASP A 121 -3.06 13.87 32.49
CA ASP A 121 -3.55 12.52 32.14
C ASP A 121 -3.52 12.29 30.63
N ASP A 122 -2.86 11.25 30.11
CA ASP A 122 -2.66 11.05 28.66
C ASP A 122 -3.96 10.67 27.92
N GLN A 123 -4.97 10.19 28.63
CA GLN A 123 -6.25 9.75 28.06
C GLN A 123 -7.35 10.78 28.36
N LYS A 124 -8.02 11.26 27.31
CA LYS A 124 -9.18 12.14 27.44
C LYS A 124 -10.34 11.32 28.04
N PRO A 125 -10.91 11.67 29.22
CA PRO A 125 -12.04 10.92 29.76
C PRO A 125 -13.20 10.98 28.76
N LEU A 126 -13.82 9.84 28.44
CA LEU A 126 -14.98 9.72 27.55
C LEU A 126 -16.27 10.26 28.19
N ALA A 127 -16.19 11.39 28.89
CA ALA A 127 -17.33 12.06 29.47
C ALA A 127 -17.97 12.97 28.40
N LEU A 128 -19.28 12.78 28.19
CA LEU A 128 -20.04 13.49 27.17
C LEU A 128 -20.70 14.72 27.80
N ASN A 129 -20.45 15.90 27.25
CA ASN A 129 -21.18 17.11 27.64
C ASN A 129 -22.50 17.19 26.87
N ASN A 130 -23.59 17.62 27.53
CA ASN A 130 -24.93 17.76 26.97
C ASN A 130 -25.45 16.54 26.17
N ARG A 131 -25.83 15.47 26.87
CA ARG A 131 -26.33 14.21 26.31
C ARG A 131 -27.52 14.38 25.34
N ASN A 132 -28.38 15.38 25.56
CA ASN A 132 -29.56 15.63 24.73
C ASN A 132 -29.18 16.18 23.34
N ALA A 133 -28.26 17.14 23.29
CA ALA A 133 -27.79 17.68 22.01
C ALA A 133 -27.04 16.63 21.18
N PHE A 134 -26.29 15.74 21.85
CA PHE A 134 -25.63 14.62 21.15
C PHE A 134 -26.64 13.67 20.53
N ASN A 135 -27.72 13.36 21.23
CA ASN A 135 -28.77 12.50 20.70
C ASN A 135 -29.47 13.14 19.48
N CYS A 136 -29.76 14.45 19.53
CA CYS A 136 -30.29 15.18 18.37
C CYS A 136 -29.31 15.16 17.19
N PHE A 137 -28.02 15.44 17.43
CA PHE A 137 -26.98 15.41 16.40
C PHE A 137 -26.84 14.03 15.76
N ASN A 138 -26.76 12.98 16.57
CA ASN A 138 -26.66 11.60 16.07
C ASN A 138 -27.90 11.23 15.23
N TYR A 139 -29.09 11.64 15.67
CA TYR A 139 -30.32 11.42 14.91
C TYR A 139 -30.28 12.09 13.53
N PHE A 140 -29.83 13.33 13.42
CA PHE A 140 -29.68 14.02 12.12
C PHE A 140 -28.64 13.35 11.20
N PHE A 141 -27.52 12.88 11.76
CA PHE A 141 -26.43 12.25 11.00
C PHE A 141 -26.60 10.73 10.79
N PHE A 142 -27.69 10.13 11.28
CA PHE A 142 -27.92 8.68 11.24
C PHE A 142 -27.83 8.12 9.82
N PHE A 143 -28.54 8.71 8.86
CA PHE A 143 -28.54 8.26 7.47
C PHE A 143 -27.17 8.41 6.81
N TYR A 144 -26.46 9.52 7.06
CA TYR A 144 -25.10 9.73 6.57
C TYR A 144 -24.15 8.67 7.11
N ASN A 145 -24.18 8.41 8.42
CA ASN A 145 -23.37 7.37 9.05
C ASN A 145 -23.69 5.97 8.52
N ALA A 146 -24.96 5.66 8.23
CA ALA A 146 -25.36 4.39 7.64
C ALA A 146 -24.77 4.21 6.23
N VAL A 147 -24.84 5.24 5.38
CA VAL A 147 -24.25 5.22 4.02
C VAL A 147 -22.73 5.09 4.08
N ILE A 148 -22.06 5.82 4.97
CA ILE A 148 -20.61 5.69 5.20
C ILE A 148 -20.27 4.28 5.70
N GLY A 149 -21.08 3.70 6.58
CA GLY A 149 -20.91 2.33 7.08
C GLY A 149 -20.99 1.28 5.97
N ILE A 150 -21.99 1.37 5.09
CA ILE A 150 -22.13 0.48 3.93
C ILE A 150 -20.94 0.65 2.98
N THR A 151 -20.54 1.90 2.71
CA THR A 151 -19.38 2.22 1.87
C THR A 151 -18.09 1.64 2.45
N SER A 152 -17.87 1.79 3.77
CA SER A 152 -16.73 1.22 4.48
C SER A 152 -16.71 -0.31 4.42
N CYS A 153 -17.88 -0.95 4.51
CA CYS A 153 -18.00 -2.40 4.35
C CYS A 153 -17.56 -2.84 2.95
N PHE A 154 -18.03 -2.14 1.91
CA PHE A 154 -17.63 -2.43 0.53
C PHE A 154 -16.13 -2.22 0.31
N LEU A 155 -15.57 -1.09 0.78
CA LEU A 155 -14.14 -0.82 0.71
C LEU A 155 -13.32 -1.86 1.48
N ARG A 156 -13.80 -2.32 2.63
CA ARG A 156 -13.17 -3.40 3.41
C ARG A 156 -13.13 -4.70 2.61
N MET A 157 -14.20 -5.06 1.90
CA MET A 157 -14.21 -6.23 1.02
C MET A 157 -13.19 -6.08 -0.11
N MET A 158 -13.14 -4.91 -0.76
CA MET A 158 -12.19 -4.63 -1.85
C MET A 158 -10.73 -4.69 -1.40
N ILE A 159 -10.40 -4.03 -0.28
CA ILE A 159 -9.04 -4.05 0.28
C ILE A 159 -8.66 -5.48 0.68
N SER A 160 -9.58 -6.24 1.29
CA SER A 160 -9.33 -7.63 1.68
C SER A 160 -9.06 -8.52 0.46
N PHE A 161 -9.73 -8.27 -0.66
CA PHE A 161 -9.50 -9.01 -1.91
C PHE A 161 -8.13 -8.68 -2.53
N ILE A 162 -7.76 -7.39 -2.57
CA ILE A 162 -6.47 -6.94 -3.10
C ILE A 162 -5.32 -7.46 -2.22
N LEU A 163 -5.42 -7.27 -0.90
CA LEU A 163 -4.43 -7.79 0.04
C LEU A 163 -4.40 -9.31 -0.01
N GLY A 164 -5.54 -9.99 -0.05
CA GLY A 164 -5.61 -11.44 -0.21
C GLY A 164 -4.82 -11.92 -1.43
N THR A 165 -5.08 -11.33 -2.60
CA THR A 165 -4.37 -11.68 -3.85
C THR A 165 -2.88 -11.37 -3.77
N TRP A 166 -2.50 -10.23 -3.19
CA TRP A 166 -1.09 -9.86 -3.00
C TRP A 166 -0.36 -10.80 -2.05
N LEU A 167 -0.98 -11.15 -0.92
CA LEU A 167 -0.44 -12.08 0.06
C LEU A 167 -0.40 -13.52 -0.45
N VAL A 168 -1.29 -13.95 -1.37
CA VAL A 168 -1.21 -15.29 -2.00
C VAL A 168 0.16 -15.51 -2.68
N SER A 169 0.75 -14.47 -3.25
CA SER A 169 2.09 -14.54 -3.85
C SER A 169 3.19 -14.88 -2.83
N ARG A 170 2.95 -14.61 -1.53
CA ARG A 170 3.94 -14.79 -0.46
C ARG A 170 3.42 -15.73 0.64
N ILE A 171 3.94 -16.96 0.66
CA ILE A 171 3.52 -18.01 1.60
C ILE A 171 3.96 -17.79 3.06
N ASP A 172 4.87 -16.83 3.31
CA ASP A 172 5.43 -16.54 4.65
C ASP A 172 4.40 -15.94 5.63
N ARG A 173 3.28 -15.40 5.14
CA ARG A 173 2.25 -14.76 5.97
C ARG A 173 0.87 -15.36 5.70
N THR A 174 0.15 -15.68 6.76
CA THR A 174 -1.23 -16.17 6.65
C THR A 174 -2.14 -15.06 6.14
N ILE A 175 -2.98 -15.40 5.17
CA ILE A 175 -4.08 -14.53 4.72
C ILE A 175 -5.20 -14.52 5.76
N MET A 176 -5.27 -15.59 6.56
CA MET A 176 -6.33 -15.83 7.52
C MET A 176 -6.07 -15.10 8.86
N GLN A 177 -7.15 -14.70 9.55
CA GLN A 177 -7.09 -14.07 10.87
C GLN A 177 -6.40 -14.99 11.90
N LYS A 178 -5.75 -14.35 12.89
CA LYS A 178 -5.10 -15.01 14.04
C LYS A 178 -6.09 -15.99 14.70
N GLY A 179 -5.75 -17.27 14.72
CA GLY A 179 -6.61 -18.37 15.20
C GLY A 179 -7.16 -19.31 14.11
N TYR A 180 -7.33 -18.83 12.88
CA TYR A 180 -7.75 -19.67 11.74
C TYR A 180 -6.58 -20.05 10.81
N GLU A 181 -5.34 -19.78 11.24
CA GLU A 181 -4.10 -20.07 10.51
C GLU A 181 -3.99 -21.54 10.08
N ARG A 182 -4.59 -22.46 10.83
CA ARG A 182 -4.61 -23.91 10.52
C ARG A 182 -5.37 -24.26 9.24
N PHE A 183 -6.29 -23.41 8.80
CA PHE A 183 -7.07 -23.61 7.58
C PHE A 183 -6.28 -23.25 6.33
N ASP A 184 -5.25 -22.42 6.47
CA ASP A 184 -4.33 -22.09 5.38
C ASP A 184 -3.36 -23.26 5.14
N ARG A 185 -3.64 -24.04 4.10
CA ARG A 185 -2.79 -25.18 3.70
C ARG A 185 -1.39 -24.73 3.27
N GLY A 186 -1.27 -23.57 2.64
CA GLY A 186 0.01 -23.05 2.17
C GLY A 186 0.93 -22.74 3.35
N TYR A 187 0.43 -21.92 4.27
CA TYR A 187 1.17 -21.57 5.48
C TYR A 187 1.52 -22.78 6.34
N ARG A 188 0.59 -23.72 6.53
CA ARG A 188 0.85 -24.94 7.31
C ARG A 188 1.95 -25.81 6.68
N THR A 189 1.99 -25.90 5.36
CA THR A 189 3.03 -26.64 4.64
C THR A 189 4.38 -25.96 4.80
N TRP A 190 4.43 -24.63 4.72
CA TRP A 190 5.64 -23.84 4.95
C TRP A 190 6.18 -24.01 6.38
N ILE A 191 5.33 -23.93 7.42
CA ILE A 191 5.77 -24.23 8.80
C ILE A 191 6.31 -25.66 8.90
N GLY A 192 5.61 -26.64 8.31
CA GLY A 192 6.03 -28.03 8.31
C GLY A 192 7.41 -28.23 7.68
N MET A 193 7.67 -27.55 6.56
CA MET A 193 8.97 -27.54 5.90
C MET A 193 10.06 -26.95 6.80
N ILE A 194 9.81 -25.80 7.45
CA ILE A 194 10.78 -25.19 8.37
C ILE A 194 11.05 -26.09 9.57
N PHE A 195 10.02 -26.72 10.12
CA PHE A 195 10.19 -27.63 11.25
C PHE A 195 11.00 -28.87 10.86
N ALA A 196 10.72 -29.46 9.69
CA ALA A 196 11.48 -30.58 9.16
C ALA A 196 12.95 -30.19 8.91
N ASP A 197 13.19 -29.04 8.29
CA ASP A 197 14.55 -28.53 8.06
C ASP A 197 15.27 -28.25 9.38
N HIS A 198 14.59 -27.66 10.36
CA HIS A 198 15.17 -27.45 11.68
C HIS A 198 15.52 -28.77 12.39
N CYS A 199 14.67 -29.79 12.30
CA CYS A 199 14.93 -31.08 12.92
C CYS A 199 16.07 -31.86 12.24
N HIS A 200 16.18 -31.80 10.91
CA HIS A 200 17.18 -32.55 10.15
C HIS A 200 18.51 -31.81 9.96
N ASN A 201 18.46 -30.49 9.83
CA ASN A 201 19.59 -29.65 9.45
C ASN A 201 20.03 -28.71 10.59
N ASN A 202 19.75 -29.08 11.86
CA ASN A 202 20.19 -28.29 13.00
C ASN A 202 21.73 -28.22 13.04
N PRO A 203 22.35 -27.03 12.85
CA PRO A 203 23.80 -26.92 12.74
C PRO A 203 24.53 -27.33 14.02
N VAL A 204 23.90 -27.17 15.19
CA VAL A 204 24.48 -27.58 16.47
C VAL A 204 24.56 -29.09 16.58
N MET A 205 23.50 -29.80 16.16
CA MET A 205 23.45 -31.26 16.17
C MET A 205 24.44 -31.85 15.16
N VAL A 206 24.49 -31.29 13.94
CA VAL A 206 25.44 -31.72 12.90
C VAL A 206 26.89 -31.51 13.37
N CYS A 207 27.21 -30.33 13.93
CA CYS A 207 28.55 -30.05 14.46
C CYS A 207 28.91 -30.98 15.63
N PHE A 208 27.96 -31.26 16.53
CA PHE A 208 28.17 -32.19 17.63
C PHE A 208 28.48 -33.61 17.13
N CYS A 209 27.71 -34.10 16.15
CA CYS A 209 27.94 -35.42 15.55
C CYS A 209 29.29 -35.50 14.84
N GLN A 210 29.70 -34.45 14.11
CA GLN A 210 31.02 -34.38 13.49
C GLN A 210 32.14 -34.42 14.54
N LEU A 211 32.02 -33.62 15.60
CA LEU A 211 33.00 -33.60 16.68
C LEU A 211 33.10 -34.95 17.40
N LEU A 212 31.97 -35.64 17.60
CA LEU A 212 31.93 -36.98 18.16
C LEU A 212 32.58 -38.01 17.24
N LEU A 213 32.27 -37.97 15.94
CA LEU A 213 32.82 -38.90 14.94
C LEU A 213 34.33 -38.72 14.79
N SER A 214 34.82 -37.48 14.68
CA SER A 214 36.25 -37.18 14.64
C SER A 214 36.97 -37.63 15.90
N HIS A 215 36.33 -37.52 17.07
CA HIS A 215 36.93 -38.00 18.31
C HIS A 215 37.03 -39.54 18.34
N VAL A 216 35.99 -40.26 17.91
CA VAL A 216 36.01 -41.73 17.83
C VAL A 216 37.05 -42.23 16.82
N GLN A 217 37.15 -41.60 15.65
CA GLN A 217 38.16 -41.93 14.64
C GLN A 217 39.58 -41.70 15.15
N ASN A 218 39.83 -40.58 15.84
CA ASN A 218 41.13 -40.31 16.46
C ASN A 218 41.46 -41.35 17.55
N ILE A 219 40.49 -41.75 18.39
CA ILE A 219 40.69 -42.81 19.38
C ILE A 219 41.01 -44.15 18.70
N GLN A 220 40.31 -44.50 17.62
CA GLN A 220 40.60 -45.73 16.86
C GLN A 220 42.00 -45.70 16.23
N HIS A 221 42.38 -44.58 15.63
CA HIS A 221 43.71 -44.39 15.06
C HIS A 221 44.78 -44.53 16.15
N GLU A 222 44.70 -43.75 17.23
CA GLU A 222 45.60 -43.84 18.39
C GLU A 222 45.63 -45.24 18.99
N SER A 223 44.50 -45.95 19.07
CA SER A 223 44.46 -47.32 19.59
C SER A 223 45.31 -48.28 18.76
N ASN A 224 45.27 -48.18 17.43
CA ASN A 224 46.09 -49.01 16.54
C ASN A 224 47.60 -48.73 16.70
N TYR A 225 48.00 -47.48 16.95
CA TYR A 225 49.39 -47.12 17.24
C TYR A 225 49.81 -47.43 18.69
N SER A 226 48.87 -47.42 19.64
CA SER A 226 49.12 -47.73 21.05
C SER A 226 49.19 -49.24 21.34
N ILE A 227 48.55 -50.11 20.54
CA ILE A 227 48.79 -51.56 20.60
C ILE A 227 50.26 -51.87 20.28
N LEU A 228 50.88 -51.07 19.40
CA LEU A 228 52.31 -51.12 19.12
C LEU A 228 53.18 -50.52 20.26
N ASN A 229 52.65 -49.57 21.02
CA ASN A 229 53.35 -48.86 22.09
C ASN A 229 52.65 -49.07 23.45
N ASN A 230 53.07 -50.07 24.22
CA ASN A 230 52.58 -50.43 25.57
C ASN A 230 52.63 -49.28 26.60
N ALA A 231 51.77 -48.27 26.46
CA ALA A 231 51.67 -47.12 27.38
C ALA A 231 50.44 -47.26 28.30
N PRO A 232 50.55 -46.88 29.59
CA PRO A 232 49.46 -47.04 30.56
C PRO A 232 48.30 -46.05 30.33
N SER A 233 47.08 -46.54 30.56
CA SER A 233 45.80 -45.85 30.31
C SER A 233 45.53 -44.68 31.27
N ASP A 234 45.56 -43.45 30.74
CA ASP A 234 45.34 -42.18 31.45
C ASP A 234 43.85 -41.85 31.76
N SER A 235 42.99 -42.88 31.74
CA SER A 235 41.53 -42.74 31.75
C SER A 235 40.95 -42.11 33.03
N ALA A 236 41.63 -42.25 34.17
CA ALA A 236 41.20 -41.70 35.45
C ALA A 236 41.32 -40.17 35.51
N ASN A 237 42.42 -39.62 35.00
CA ASN A 237 42.68 -38.17 34.94
C ASN A 237 41.65 -37.45 34.06
N CYS A 238 41.25 -38.09 32.95
CA CYS A 238 40.23 -37.58 32.05
C CYS A 238 38.84 -37.48 32.71
N ARG A 239 38.48 -38.44 33.58
CA ARG A 239 37.20 -38.40 34.34
C ARG A 239 37.15 -37.25 35.34
N VAL A 240 38.25 -36.99 36.05
CA VAL A 240 38.33 -35.89 37.03
C VAL A 240 38.20 -34.53 36.33
N ARG A 241 38.89 -34.32 35.21
CA ARG A 241 38.76 -33.08 34.41
C ARG A 241 37.34 -32.84 33.92
N LYS A 242 36.65 -33.88 33.40
CA LYS A 242 35.24 -33.78 32.98
C LYS A 242 34.29 -33.42 34.13
N ARG A 243 34.52 -33.96 35.33
CA ARG A 243 33.73 -33.63 36.54
C ARG A 243 33.92 -32.18 36.97
N TRP A 244 35.15 -31.67 36.94
CA TRP A 244 35.44 -30.27 37.25
C TRP A 244 34.85 -29.30 36.22
N GLN A 245 34.96 -29.61 34.93
CA GLN A 245 34.32 -28.82 33.86
C GLN A 245 32.80 -28.76 34.04
N LEU A 246 32.17 -29.89 34.35
CA LEU A 246 30.74 -29.93 34.64
C LEU A 246 30.36 -29.06 35.85
N PHE A 247 31.11 -29.16 36.94
CA PHE A 247 30.88 -28.34 38.14
C PHE A 247 30.98 -26.86 37.81
N TYR A 248 32.02 -26.46 37.07
CA TYR A 248 32.22 -25.08 36.61
C TYR A 248 31.05 -24.57 35.76
N THR A 249 30.55 -25.37 34.80
CA THR A 249 29.38 -24.99 33.99
C THR A 249 28.11 -24.84 34.82
N LEU A 250 27.88 -25.72 35.80
CA LEU A 250 26.71 -25.66 36.69
C LEU A 250 26.77 -24.47 37.66
N LEU A 251 27.96 -24.12 38.14
CA LEU A 251 28.16 -22.95 39.01
C LEU A 251 27.84 -21.64 38.26
N LYS A 252 28.25 -21.54 37.00
CA LYS A 252 27.95 -20.37 36.15
C LYS A 252 26.51 -20.33 35.61
N ASN A 253 25.81 -21.48 35.59
CA ASN A 253 24.45 -21.59 35.06
C ASN A 253 23.52 -22.28 36.08
N PRO A 254 23.09 -21.57 37.14
CA PRO A 254 22.35 -22.17 38.25
C PRO A 254 20.98 -22.74 37.84
N HIS A 255 20.36 -22.22 36.78
CA HIS A 255 19.09 -22.69 36.24
C HIS A 255 19.16 -24.11 35.63
N LEU A 256 20.35 -24.58 35.25
CA LEU A 256 20.54 -25.95 34.71
C LEU A 256 20.57 -27.03 35.80
N ILE A 257 20.81 -26.64 37.06
CA ILE A 257 20.87 -27.56 38.21
C ILE A 257 19.53 -28.29 38.44
N PRO A 258 18.38 -27.59 38.56
CA PRO A 258 17.10 -28.27 38.72
C PRO A 258 16.72 -29.09 37.48
N LEU A 259 16.98 -28.57 36.26
CA LEU A 259 16.68 -29.26 35.01
C LEU A 259 17.43 -30.60 34.89
N ARG A 260 18.73 -30.59 35.22
CA ARG A 260 19.57 -31.80 35.26
C ARG A 260 19.08 -32.79 36.31
N LYS A 261 18.76 -32.32 37.54
CA LYS A 261 18.23 -33.18 38.60
C LYS A 261 16.92 -33.85 38.18
N HIS A 262 16.04 -33.11 37.49
CA HIS A 262 14.79 -33.64 36.96
C HIS A 262 15.03 -34.70 35.87
N HIS A 263 15.89 -34.42 34.88
CA HIS A 263 16.21 -35.37 33.81
C HIS A 263 16.84 -36.67 34.33
N LEU A 264 17.71 -36.57 35.35
CA LEU A 264 18.30 -37.73 36.00
C LEU A 264 17.25 -38.55 36.77
N ARG A 265 16.24 -37.91 37.37
CA ARG A 265 15.12 -38.59 38.04
C ARG A 265 14.16 -39.26 37.06
N ALA A 266 13.92 -38.65 35.89
CA ALA A 266 13.04 -39.18 34.85
C ALA A 266 13.65 -40.38 34.09
N ASN A 267 14.97 -40.39 33.90
CA ASN A 267 15.68 -41.48 33.23
C ASN A 267 16.06 -42.65 34.16
N VAL A 268 15.79 -42.54 35.46
CA VAL A 268 15.77 -43.70 36.36
C VAL A 268 14.41 -44.37 36.16
N PRO A 269 14.33 -45.65 35.77
CA PRO A 269 13.05 -46.36 35.72
C PRO A 269 12.48 -46.39 37.14
N LEU A 270 11.54 -45.49 37.41
CA LEU A 270 10.87 -45.44 38.70
C LEU A 270 10.03 -46.71 38.83
N LYS A 271 10.42 -47.57 39.77
CA LYS A 271 9.46 -48.34 40.56
C LYS A 271 8.35 -47.38 40.95
N LEU A 272 7.16 -47.64 40.43
CA LEU A 272 5.93 -46.91 40.72
C LEU A 272 5.74 -46.83 42.24
N SER A 273 6.07 -45.69 42.83
CA SER A 273 5.65 -45.34 44.19
C SER A 273 4.52 -44.34 44.07
N SER A 274 3.33 -44.81 44.45
CA SER A 274 2.05 -44.13 44.49
C SER A 274 2.08 -42.89 45.39
N SER A 275 2.38 -41.71 44.85
CA SER A 275 1.99 -40.45 45.49
C SER A 275 1.36 -39.52 44.46
N PRO A 276 0.02 -39.35 44.48
CA PRO A 276 -0.71 -38.57 43.47
C PRO A 276 -0.42 -37.07 43.52
N GLN A 277 0.25 -36.56 44.56
CA GLN A 277 0.48 -35.11 44.74
C GLN A 277 1.58 -34.55 43.85
N ALA A 278 2.64 -35.32 43.54
CA ALA A 278 3.73 -34.81 42.70
C ALA A 278 3.30 -34.65 41.24
N ASP A 279 2.46 -35.55 40.74
CA ASP A 279 1.99 -35.56 39.36
C ASP A 279 0.98 -34.42 39.08
N ILE A 280 0.17 -34.07 40.08
CA ILE A 280 -0.78 -32.94 40.02
C ILE A 280 -0.06 -31.59 39.97
N VAL A 281 1.00 -31.41 40.77
CA VAL A 281 1.76 -30.15 40.78
C VAL A 281 2.53 -29.97 39.47
N VAL A 282 3.07 -31.04 38.89
CA VAL A 282 3.77 -30.99 37.60
C VAL A 282 2.80 -30.72 36.45
N ARG A 283 1.62 -31.36 36.44
CA ARG A 283 0.56 -31.04 35.47
C ARG A 283 0.07 -29.61 35.63
N ALA A 284 -0.12 -29.11 36.85
CA ALA A 284 -0.51 -27.72 37.09
C ALA A 284 0.55 -26.73 36.57
N TRP A 285 1.84 -27.04 36.74
CA TRP A 285 2.92 -26.17 36.26
C TRP A 285 3.03 -26.18 34.73
N LEU A 286 2.86 -27.34 34.09
CA LEU A 286 2.80 -27.45 32.62
C LEU A 286 1.60 -26.68 32.03
N MET A 287 0.44 -26.76 32.67
CA MET A 287 -0.76 -26.03 32.26
C MET A 287 -0.59 -24.51 32.45
N CYS A 288 0.04 -24.07 33.56
CA CYS A 288 0.39 -22.65 33.75
C CYS A 288 1.40 -22.14 32.72
N SER A 289 2.41 -22.96 32.37
CA SER A 289 3.40 -22.60 31.35
C SER A 289 2.77 -22.45 29.96
N GLN A 290 1.77 -23.28 29.62
CA GLN A 290 1.02 -23.18 28.36
C GLN A 290 0.08 -21.96 28.34
N ALA A 291 -0.55 -21.62 29.46
CA ALA A 291 -1.38 -20.42 29.57
C ALA A 291 -0.56 -19.12 29.40
N THR A 292 0.67 -19.07 29.92
CA THR A 292 1.56 -17.91 29.70
C THR A 292 1.97 -17.75 28.24
N THR A 293 2.12 -18.84 27.46
CA THR A 293 2.40 -18.74 26.02
C THR A 293 1.21 -18.24 25.21
N GLU A 294 -0.03 -18.50 25.64
CA GLU A 294 -1.24 -17.99 24.98
C GLU A 294 -1.47 -16.50 25.25
N THR A 295 -1.15 -16.01 26.45
CA THR A 295 -1.27 -14.57 26.79
C THR A 295 -0.21 -13.68 26.12
N VAL A 296 0.94 -14.23 25.69
CA VAL A 296 1.96 -13.50 24.92
C VAL A 296 1.58 -13.41 23.43
N THR A 297 0.68 -14.28 22.96
CA THR A 297 0.09 -14.18 21.62
C THR A 297 -1.12 -13.24 21.54
N GLU A 298 -1.50 -12.55 22.62
CA GLU A 298 -2.66 -11.63 22.65
C GLU A 298 -2.30 -10.17 22.97
N LYS A 299 -1.06 -9.75 22.72
CA LYS A 299 -0.67 -8.33 22.65
C LYS A 299 -0.02 -7.99 21.32
#